data_AF-A0A3M7SHN8-F1
#
_entry.id   AF-A0A3M7SHN8-F1
#
_cell.length_a   1.000
_cell.length_b   1.000
_cell.length_c   1.000
_cell.angle_alpha   90.00
_cell.angle_beta   90.00
_cell.angle_gamma   90.00
#
_symmetry.space_group_name_H-M   'P 1'
#
loop_
_entity.id
_entity.type
_entity.pdbx_description
1 polymer ?
#
loop_
_entity_poly.entity_id
_entity_poly.type
_entity_poly.pdbx_seq_one_letter_code
_entity_poly.pdbx_strand_id
1 'polypeptide(L)'
;MKGALLNLNNLKTSFSTSRNITDYWLSYWTQNNDLESLFEFKNRTFVLNPERTHFYTPKGFFNKESYQEHDQTTQFFVVYGTLGIANTLFTLFRAFLFAYSGISAATVRYYDNTPKGQILNRLSTDMYAIDDSLPFILNIFLANMFGLFGTLVITCLSLPWFCLSLIPLSVIYYSIQNYYRWTSRELKRLSSVSLSPLYTHCKLVFTTLRDKAKNSAFTTELREKLFISS
;
A
#
# COMPACT_ATOMS: atom_id res chain seq x y z
N MET A 1 33.33 -19.54 35.99
CA MET A 1 34.08 -19.12 34.78
C MET A 1 34.03 -20.12 33.61
N LYS A 2 34.05 -21.44 33.82
CA LYS A 2 34.04 -22.44 32.71
C LYS A 2 32.76 -22.45 31.83
N GLY A 3 31.59 -22.12 32.39
CA GLY A 3 30.32 -22.12 31.63
C GLY A 3 30.19 -21.00 30.58
N ALA A 4 30.78 -19.83 30.83
CA ALA A 4 30.76 -18.71 29.87
C ALA A 4 31.71 -18.95 28.68
N LEU A 5 32.81 -19.67 28.89
CA LEU A 5 33.77 -20.04 27.84
C LEU A 5 33.20 -21.09 26.87
N LEU A 6 32.38 -22.03 27.37
CA LEU A 6 31.70 -23.01 26.52
C LEU A 6 30.65 -22.35 25.61
N ASN A 7 29.92 -21.35 26.11
CA ASN A 7 28.93 -20.62 25.31
C ASN A 7 29.61 -19.82 24.18
N LEU A 8 30.72 -19.13 24.48
CA LEU A 8 31.51 -18.38 23.48
C LEU A 8 32.11 -19.27 22.38
N ASN A 9 32.55 -20.49 22.72
CA ASN A 9 33.08 -21.42 21.71
C ASN A 9 31.97 -22.00 20.81
N ASN A 10 30.79 -22.27 21.36
CA ASN A 10 29.63 -22.70 20.58
C ASN A 10 29.11 -21.59 19.66
N LEU A 11 29.17 -20.33 20.10
CA LEU A 11 28.78 -19.18 19.29
C LEU A 11 29.78 -18.89 18.17
N LYS A 12 31.08 -19.02 18.45
CA LYS A 12 32.14 -18.89 17.42
C LYS A 12 32.10 -19.99 16.37
N THR A 13 31.84 -21.23 16.78
CA THR A 13 31.69 -22.35 15.84
C THR A 13 30.45 -22.16 14.96
N SER A 14 29.31 -21.76 15.55
CA SER A 14 28.10 -21.45 14.77
C SER A 14 28.31 -20.32 13.75
N PHE A 15 29.04 -19.26 14.12
CA PHE A 15 29.33 -18.16 13.19
C PHE A 15 30.29 -18.59 12.06
N SER A 16 31.27 -19.44 12.39
CA SER A 16 32.22 -19.97 11.41
C SER A 16 31.57 -20.95 10.43
N THR A 17 30.65 -21.79 10.90
CA THR A 17 29.86 -22.68 10.04
C THR A 17 28.96 -21.90 9.07
N SER A 18 28.35 -20.79 9.53
CA SER A 18 27.54 -19.91 8.66
C SER A 18 28.39 -19.27 7.54
N ARG A 19 29.59 -18.81 7.87
CA ARG A 19 30.54 -18.31 6.86
C ARG A 19 30.93 -19.38 5.85
N ASN A 20 31.29 -20.57 6.31
CA ASN A 20 31.66 -21.68 5.42
C ASN A 20 30.52 -22.08 4.46
N ILE A 21 29.26 -22.04 4.91
CA ILE A 21 28.09 -22.31 4.05
C ILE A 21 27.91 -21.20 3.01
N THR A 22 28.13 -19.95 3.40
CA THR A 22 28.03 -18.79 2.49
C THR A 22 29.10 -18.88 1.41
N ASP A 23 30.34 -19.20 1.79
CA ASP A 23 31.46 -19.36 0.87
C ASP A 23 31.27 -20.56 -0.07
N TYR A 24 30.72 -21.68 0.45
CA TYR A 24 30.37 -22.85 -0.34
C TYR A 24 29.28 -22.55 -1.38
N TRP A 25 28.21 -21.87 -0.95
CA TRP A 25 27.13 -21.48 -1.85
C TRP A 25 27.59 -20.48 -2.92
N LEU A 26 28.41 -19.49 -2.53
CA LEU A 26 28.99 -18.52 -3.46
C LEU A 26 29.89 -19.21 -4.49
N SER A 27 30.73 -20.15 -4.06
CA SER A 27 31.59 -20.94 -4.95
C SER A 27 30.81 -21.83 -5.90
N TYR A 28 29.72 -22.45 -5.44
CA TYR A 28 28.86 -23.27 -6.30
C TYR A 28 28.18 -22.42 -7.38
N TRP A 29 27.76 -21.20 -7.01
CA TRP A 29 27.10 -20.28 -7.93
C TRP A 29 28.10 -19.67 -8.94
N THR A 30 29.32 -19.33 -8.54
CA THR A 30 30.34 -18.79 -9.45
C THR A 30 30.88 -19.86 -10.40
N GLN A 31 31.11 -21.09 -9.94
CA GLN A 31 31.70 -22.15 -10.76
C GLN A 31 30.79 -22.59 -11.92
N ASN A 32 29.47 -22.58 -11.75
CA ASN A 32 28.55 -22.93 -12.83
C ASN A 32 28.48 -21.87 -13.94
N ASN A 33 28.83 -20.61 -13.65
CA ASN A 33 28.83 -19.52 -14.63
C ASN A 33 30.14 -19.43 -15.43
N ASP A 34 31.27 -19.83 -14.85
CA ASP A 34 32.60 -19.72 -15.49
C ASP A 34 32.95 -20.89 -16.42
N LEU A 35 32.31 -22.06 -16.27
CA LEU A 35 32.59 -23.21 -17.12
C LEU A 35 32.05 -23.07 -18.56
N GLU A 36 31.03 -22.23 -18.78
CA GLU A 36 30.61 -21.87 -20.14
C GLU A 36 31.64 -20.97 -20.85
N SER A 37 32.21 -19.98 -20.16
CA SER A 37 33.17 -19.04 -20.76
C SER A 37 34.52 -19.69 -21.08
N LEU A 38 34.93 -20.70 -20.30
CA LEU A 38 36.16 -21.47 -20.55
C LEU A 38 36.02 -22.47 -21.71
N PHE A 39 34.81 -22.96 -22.00
CA PHE A 39 34.57 -23.81 -23.17
C PHE A 39 34.62 -23.03 -24.49
N GLU A 40 34.31 -21.73 -24.48
CA GLU A 40 34.50 -20.85 -25.65
C GLU A 40 35.97 -20.49 -25.90
N PHE A 41 36.77 -20.26 -24.85
CA PHE A 41 38.17 -19.84 -25.02
C PHE A 41 39.09 -20.97 -25.52
N LYS A 42 38.84 -22.23 -25.11
CA LYS A 42 39.66 -23.38 -25.51
C LYS A 42 39.48 -23.78 -27.00
N ASN A 43 38.38 -23.36 -27.63
CA ASN A 43 38.12 -23.62 -29.06
C ASN A 43 38.75 -22.58 -30.01
N ARG A 44 39.43 -21.56 -29.47
CA ARG A 44 40.10 -20.48 -30.21
C ARG A 44 41.62 -20.54 -30.05
N THR A 45 42.21 -21.73 -30.01
CA THR A 45 43.67 -21.86 -30.15
C THR A 45 44.06 -21.58 -31.59
N PHE A 46 44.51 -20.33 -31.77
CA PHE A 46 45.10 -19.77 -32.97
C PHE A 46 46.30 -20.60 -33.44
N VAL A 47 46.08 -21.45 -34.46
CA VAL A 47 47.17 -22.09 -35.22
C VAL A 47 47.65 -21.10 -36.27
N LEU A 48 48.80 -20.49 -36.02
CA LEU A 48 49.53 -19.69 -37.02
C LEU A 48 50.07 -20.62 -38.13
N ASN A 49 49.40 -20.64 -39.28
CA ASN A 49 49.93 -21.28 -40.50
C ASN A 49 50.22 -20.18 -41.56
N PRO A 50 51.49 -19.91 -41.93
CA PRO A 50 51.86 -18.69 -42.63
C PRO A 50 51.78 -18.71 -44.18
N GLU A 51 51.14 -19.69 -44.82
CA GLU A 51 51.35 -19.93 -46.27
C GLU A 51 50.10 -19.90 -47.19
N ARG A 52 48.99 -19.23 -46.82
CA ARG A 52 47.88 -19.02 -47.78
C ARG A 52 47.25 -17.63 -47.65
N THR A 53 47.82 -16.69 -48.40
CA THR A 53 47.21 -15.40 -48.76
C THR A 53 46.00 -15.61 -49.67
N HIS A 54 44.83 -15.87 -49.08
CA HIS A 54 43.56 -15.61 -49.75
C HIS A 54 42.83 -14.53 -48.97
N PHE A 55 42.76 -13.34 -49.58
CA PHE A 55 41.90 -12.24 -49.18
C PHE A 55 40.45 -12.72 -49.21
N TYR A 56 39.94 -13.19 -48.08
CA TYR A 56 38.51 -13.33 -47.86
C TYR A 56 37.97 -11.93 -47.60
N THR A 57 37.31 -11.35 -48.60
CA THR A 57 36.42 -10.21 -48.37
C THR A 57 35.32 -10.69 -47.40
N PRO A 58 35.09 -10.00 -46.27
CA PRO A 58 33.98 -10.35 -45.40
C PRO A 58 32.68 -10.04 -46.16
N LYS A 59 32.08 -11.07 -46.74
CA LYS A 59 30.69 -11.07 -47.19
C LYS A 59 29.78 -11.04 -45.95
N GLY A 60 29.73 -9.89 -45.29
CA GLY A 60 28.98 -9.69 -44.05
C GLY A 60 28.26 -8.36 -43.94
N PHE A 61 28.56 -7.36 -44.79
CA PHE A 61 28.01 -6.01 -44.62
C PHE A 61 26.48 -5.89 -44.87
N PHE A 62 25.84 -6.91 -45.45
CA PHE A 62 24.38 -6.97 -45.65
C PHE A 62 23.74 -8.30 -45.18
N ASN A 63 24.40 -9.05 -44.31
CA ASN A 63 23.79 -10.21 -43.66
C ASN A 63 23.34 -9.80 -42.27
N LYS A 64 22.04 -9.52 -42.10
CA LYS A 64 21.31 -9.38 -40.82
C LYS A 64 22.20 -9.41 -39.56
N GLU A 65 22.88 -8.31 -39.26
CA GLU A 65 23.46 -8.05 -37.93
C GLU A 65 22.37 -7.49 -37.02
N SER A 66 21.30 -8.26 -36.88
CA SER A 66 20.26 -8.03 -35.88
C SER A 66 19.87 -9.42 -35.42
N TYR A 67 19.97 -9.65 -34.12
CA TYR A 67 19.92 -10.96 -33.44
C TYR A 67 21.27 -11.72 -33.42
N GLN A 68 22.16 -11.34 -32.49
CA GLN A 68 22.69 -12.26 -31.45
C GLN A 68 23.58 -11.50 -30.42
N GLU A 69 23.11 -10.37 -29.88
CA GLU A 69 23.52 -9.86 -28.56
C GLU A 69 22.25 -9.80 -27.70
N HIS A 70 21.56 -10.93 -27.64
CA HIS A 70 20.25 -11.09 -27.03
C HIS A 70 20.42 -11.94 -25.77
N ASP A 71 20.91 -11.36 -24.68
CA ASP A 71 20.68 -12.07 -23.41
C ASP A 71 20.59 -11.26 -22.11
N GLN A 72 21.24 -10.10 -21.96
CA GLN A 72 21.15 -9.38 -20.67
C GLN A 72 20.45 -8.02 -20.78
N THR A 73 20.92 -7.14 -21.66
CA THR A 73 20.39 -5.78 -21.82
C THR A 73 18.96 -5.76 -22.35
N THR A 74 18.62 -6.58 -23.35
CA THR A 74 17.24 -6.68 -23.88
C THR A 74 16.28 -7.23 -22.82
N GLN A 75 16.71 -8.18 -22.00
CA GLN A 75 15.90 -8.72 -20.90
C GLN A 75 15.61 -7.63 -19.85
N PHE A 76 16.59 -6.81 -19.47
CA PHE A 76 16.36 -5.67 -18.56
C PHE A 76 15.35 -4.67 -19.13
N PHE A 77 15.48 -4.24 -20.39
CA PHE A 77 14.53 -3.31 -21.00
C PHE A 77 13.11 -3.88 -21.10
N VAL A 78 12.96 -5.18 -21.36
CA VAL A 78 11.66 -5.87 -21.38
C VAL A 78 11.06 -5.95 -19.98
N VAL A 79 11.86 -6.25 -18.94
CA VAL A 79 11.38 -6.28 -17.55
C VAL A 79 10.95 -4.88 -17.08
N TYR A 80 11.74 -3.84 -17.35
CA TYR A 80 11.36 -2.47 -17.00
C TYR A 80 10.17 -1.95 -17.83
N GLY A 81 10.10 -2.31 -19.11
CA GLY A 81 8.97 -1.98 -19.98
C GLY A 81 7.67 -2.64 -19.51
N THR A 82 7.71 -3.92 -19.14
CA THR A 82 6.54 -4.64 -18.61
C THR A 82 6.14 -4.12 -17.23
N LEU A 83 7.08 -3.79 -16.35
CA LEU A 83 6.81 -3.10 -15.09
C LEU A 83 6.16 -1.73 -15.29
N GLY A 84 6.65 -0.93 -16.24
CA GLY A 84 6.09 0.39 -16.57
C GLY A 84 4.67 0.28 -17.15
N ILE A 85 4.43 -0.65 -18.06
CA ILE A 85 3.11 -0.92 -18.64
C ILE A 85 2.16 -1.42 -17.56
N ALA A 86 2.59 -2.36 -16.71
CA ALA A 86 1.78 -2.86 -15.60
C ALA A 86 1.44 -1.74 -14.62
N ASN A 87 2.39 -0.89 -14.26
CA ASN A 87 2.16 0.26 -13.37
C ASN A 87 1.17 1.28 -13.97
N THR A 88 1.26 1.51 -15.29
CA THR A 88 0.37 2.42 -16.00
C THR A 88 -1.05 1.86 -16.10
N LEU A 89 -1.21 0.59 -16.46
CA LEU A 89 -2.50 -0.10 -16.51
C LEU A 89 -3.17 -0.12 -15.13
N PHE A 90 -2.38 -0.34 -14.10
CA PHE A 90 -2.84 -0.36 -12.73
C PHE A 90 -3.28 1.02 -12.23
N THR A 91 -2.51 2.05 -12.55
CA THR A 91 -2.89 3.44 -12.26
C THR A 91 -4.17 3.84 -13.00
N LEU A 92 -4.30 3.40 -14.25
CA LEU A 92 -5.50 3.63 -15.07
C LEU A 92 -6.72 2.91 -14.50
N PHE A 93 -6.57 1.66 -14.08
CA PHE A 93 -7.66 0.90 -13.46
C PHE A 93 -8.12 1.54 -12.13
N ARG A 94 -7.17 1.98 -11.29
CA ARG A 94 -7.48 2.76 -10.08
C ARG A 94 -8.24 4.04 -10.39
N ALA A 95 -7.81 4.78 -11.42
CA ALA A 95 -8.47 6.02 -11.84
C ALA A 95 -9.89 5.76 -12.38
N PHE A 96 -10.08 4.68 -13.15
CA PHE A 96 -11.39 4.30 -13.67
C PHE A 96 -12.37 3.93 -12.55
N LEU A 97 -11.94 3.14 -11.57
CA LEU A 97 -12.78 2.79 -10.42
C LEU A 97 -13.15 4.00 -9.57
N PHE A 98 -12.24 4.95 -9.41
CA PHE A 98 -12.54 6.21 -8.73
C PHE A 98 -13.63 7.01 -9.47
N ALA A 99 -13.48 7.15 -10.79
CA ALA A 99 -14.48 7.82 -11.63
C ALA A 99 -15.84 7.09 -11.60
N TYR A 100 -15.84 5.76 -11.71
CA TYR A 100 -17.05 4.94 -11.66
C TYR A 100 -17.78 5.05 -10.33
N SER A 101 -17.05 5.07 -9.21
CA SER A 101 -17.65 5.25 -7.89
C SER A 101 -18.29 6.63 -7.73
N GLY A 102 -17.69 7.69 -8.28
CA GLY A 102 -18.27 9.04 -8.27
C GLY A 102 -19.58 9.11 -9.06
N ILE A 103 -19.61 8.51 -10.26
CA ILE A 103 -20.80 8.48 -11.12
C ILE A 103 -21.92 7.64 -10.49
N SER A 104 -21.57 6.51 -9.87
CA SER A 104 -22.54 5.64 -9.19
C SER A 104 -23.20 6.36 -8.02
N ALA A 105 -22.42 7.08 -7.19
CA ALA A 105 -22.95 7.88 -6.09
C ALA A 105 -23.88 9.00 -6.59
N ALA A 106 -23.50 9.68 -7.67
CA ALA A 106 -24.33 10.74 -8.26
C ALA A 106 -25.65 10.22 -8.86
N THR A 107 -25.68 8.99 -9.36
CA THR A 107 -26.87 8.39 -9.99
C THR A 107 -27.93 8.01 -8.97
N VAL A 108 -27.54 7.52 -7.78
CA VAL A 108 -28.51 7.20 -6.70
C VAL A 108 -29.29 8.45 -6.26
N ARG A 109 -28.65 9.62 -6.37
CA ARG A 109 -29.21 10.92 -5.96
C ARG A 109 -30.24 11.51 -6.94
N TYR A 110 -30.26 11.09 -8.20
CA TYR A 110 -31.22 11.60 -9.20
C TYR A 110 -32.56 10.85 -9.21
N TYR A 111 -32.64 9.69 -8.56
CA TYR A 111 -33.83 8.82 -8.59
C TYR A 111 -34.77 8.93 -7.37
N ASP A 112 -34.37 9.58 -6.27
CA ASP A 112 -35.22 9.74 -5.08
C ASP A 112 -36.00 11.07 -5.10
N ASN A 113 -36.95 11.17 -6.04
CA ASN A 113 -38.03 12.16 -5.96
C ASN A 113 -39.15 11.62 -5.07
N THR A 114 -39.09 11.83 -3.74
CA THR A 114 -40.29 11.71 -2.88
C THR A 114 -40.20 12.66 -1.66
N PRO A 115 -41.24 13.47 -1.36
CA PRO A 115 -41.15 14.56 -0.40
C PRO A 115 -41.49 14.10 1.02
N LYS A 116 -40.68 14.45 2.06
CA LYS A 116 -41.09 14.93 3.41
C LYS A 116 -39.90 15.65 4.09
N GLY A 117 -39.94 16.98 4.14
CA GLY A 117 -38.78 17.89 4.36
C GLY A 117 -37.89 17.71 5.62
N GLN A 118 -38.24 16.88 6.59
CA GLN A 118 -37.33 16.56 7.72
C GLN A 118 -36.37 15.42 7.41
N ILE A 119 -36.84 14.42 6.65
CA ILE A 119 -36.01 13.33 6.17
C ILE A 119 -34.99 13.91 5.20
N LEU A 120 -35.43 14.81 4.29
CA LEU A 120 -34.54 15.49 3.36
C LEU A 120 -33.45 16.32 4.05
N ASN A 121 -33.72 16.96 5.19
CA ASN A 121 -32.70 17.75 5.88
C ASN A 121 -31.60 16.86 6.51
N ARG A 122 -31.96 15.70 7.06
CA ARG A 122 -30.99 14.71 7.55
C ARG A 122 -30.28 13.98 6.41
N LEU A 123 -31.03 13.50 5.42
CA LEU A 123 -30.48 12.86 4.24
C LEU A 123 -29.57 13.82 3.47
N SER A 124 -29.92 15.10 3.35
CA SER A 124 -29.06 16.08 2.69
C SER A 124 -27.78 16.36 3.48
N THR A 125 -27.84 16.36 4.82
CA THR A 125 -26.64 16.58 5.65
C THR A 125 -25.75 15.33 5.67
N ASP A 126 -26.33 14.14 5.80
CA ASP A 126 -25.61 12.86 5.78
C ASP A 126 -25.07 12.56 4.36
N MET A 127 -25.85 12.84 3.30
CA MET A 127 -25.42 12.70 1.90
C MET A 127 -24.31 13.68 1.57
N TYR A 128 -24.37 14.93 2.06
CA TYR A 128 -23.29 15.89 1.84
C TYR A 128 -21.98 15.43 2.51
N ALA A 129 -22.06 14.90 3.74
CA ALA A 129 -20.90 14.35 4.42
C ALA A 129 -20.35 13.09 3.73
N ILE A 130 -21.23 12.25 3.18
CA ILE A 130 -20.84 11.06 2.41
C ILE A 130 -20.22 11.48 1.07
N ASP A 131 -20.85 12.35 0.30
CA ASP A 131 -20.39 12.79 -1.02
C ASP A 131 -19.00 13.46 -0.97
N ASP A 132 -18.68 14.19 0.11
CA ASP A 132 -17.38 14.85 0.28
C ASP A 132 -16.28 13.88 0.78
N SER A 133 -16.60 13.04 1.78
CA SER A 133 -15.61 12.17 2.42
C SER A 133 -15.39 10.83 1.69
N LEU A 134 -16.41 10.31 1.02
CA LEU A 134 -16.40 8.99 0.37
C LEU A 134 -15.39 8.89 -0.78
N PRO A 135 -15.28 9.86 -1.72
CA PRO A 135 -14.27 9.80 -2.77
C PRO A 135 -12.85 9.77 -2.21
N PHE A 136 -12.57 10.56 -1.17
CA PHE A 136 -11.26 10.61 -0.52
C PHE A 136 -10.91 9.28 0.15
N ILE A 137 -11.82 8.72 0.94
CA ILE A 137 -11.63 7.44 1.65
C ILE A 137 -11.51 6.28 0.66
N LEU A 138 -12.31 6.27 -0.40
CA LEU A 138 -12.22 5.26 -1.45
C LEU A 138 -10.91 5.33 -2.20
N ASN A 139 -10.42 6.52 -2.54
CA ASN A 139 -9.12 6.66 -3.20
C ASN A 139 -7.98 6.07 -2.35
N ILE A 140 -8.00 6.31 -1.03
CA ILE A 140 -7.04 5.72 -0.10
C ILE A 140 -7.21 4.19 -0.02
N PHE A 141 -8.45 3.71 0.09
CA PHE A 141 -8.74 2.28 0.13
C PHE A 141 -8.25 1.57 -1.14
N LEU A 142 -8.56 2.12 -2.31
CA LEU A 142 -8.09 1.61 -3.59
C LEU A 142 -6.57 1.61 -3.63
N ALA A 143 -5.91 2.72 -3.29
CA ALA A 143 -4.45 2.80 -3.26
C ALA A 143 -3.81 1.66 -2.46
N ASN A 144 -4.34 1.41 -1.26
CA ASN A 144 -3.83 0.39 -0.36
C ASN A 144 -4.16 -1.03 -0.85
N MET A 145 -5.37 -1.28 -1.35
CA MET A 145 -5.74 -2.59 -1.91
C MET A 145 -4.86 -2.94 -3.09
N PHE A 146 -4.71 -2.01 -4.02
CA PHE A 146 -3.87 -2.17 -5.19
C PHE A 146 -2.40 -2.37 -4.79
N GLY A 147 -1.83 -1.53 -3.92
CA GLY A 147 -0.45 -1.67 -3.43
C GLY A 147 -0.20 -3.01 -2.73
N LEU A 148 -1.16 -3.48 -1.94
CA LEU A 148 -1.12 -4.80 -1.31
C LEU A 148 -1.11 -5.91 -2.36
N PHE A 149 -2.00 -5.86 -3.36
CA PHE A 149 -2.04 -6.83 -4.46
C PHE A 149 -0.71 -6.86 -5.24
N GLY A 150 -0.16 -5.71 -5.60
CA GLY A 150 1.12 -5.63 -6.30
C GLY A 150 2.26 -6.27 -5.50
N THR A 151 2.34 -5.95 -4.21
CA THR A 151 3.35 -6.52 -3.30
C THR A 151 3.17 -8.04 -3.13
N LEU A 152 1.94 -8.51 -2.99
CA LEU A 152 1.62 -9.94 -2.88
C LEU A 152 2.01 -10.71 -4.15
N VAL A 153 1.73 -10.17 -5.34
CA VAL A 153 2.10 -10.81 -6.62
C VAL A 153 3.62 -10.92 -6.74
N ILE A 154 4.35 -9.82 -6.51
CA ILE A 154 5.82 -9.83 -6.58
C ILE A 154 6.40 -10.81 -5.56
N THR A 155 5.86 -10.84 -4.35
CA THR A 155 6.33 -11.76 -3.29
C THR A 155 6.07 -13.22 -3.64
N CYS A 156 4.90 -13.53 -4.23
CA CYS A 156 4.55 -14.88 -4.68
C CYS A 156 5.47 -15.36 -5.81
N LEU A 157 5.82 -14.48 -6.75
CA LEU A 157 6.75 -14.78 -7.84
C LEU A 157 8.20 -14.96 -7.33
N SER A 158 8.63 -14.12 -6.39
CA SER A 158 9.99 -14.21 -5.83
C SER A 158 10.18 -15.46 -4.97
N LEU A 159 9.22 -15.80 -4.11
CA LEU A 159 9.30 -16.96 -3.22
C LEU A 159 7.99 -17.78 -3.25
N PRO A 160 7.84 -18.74 -4.18
CA PRO A 160 6.61 -19.53 -4.31
C PRO A 160 6.29 -20.36 -3.06
N TRP A 161 7.31 -20.82 -2.31
CA TRP A 161 7.11 -21.54 -1.05
C TRP A 161 6.52 -20.68 0.08
N PHE A 162 6.74 -19.36 0.06
CA PHE A 162 6.14 -18.44 1.03
C PHE A 162 4.61 -18.37 0.87
N CYS A 163 4.10 -18.61 -0.33
CA CYS A 163 2.67 -18.63 -0.62
C CYS A 163 1.91 -19.67 0.21
N LEU A 164 2.54 -20.83 0.49
CA LEU A 164 1.96 -21.87 1.35
C LEU A 164 1.73 -21.38 2.78
N SER A 165 2.64 -20.56 3.31
CA SER A 165 2.53 -19.94 4.64
C SER A 165 1.51 -18.78 4.69
N LEU A 166 1.24 -18.18 3.53
CA LEU A 166 0.29 -17.07 3.37
C LEU A 166 -1.17 -17.54 3.56
N ILE A 167 -1.47 -18.79 3.23
CA ILE A 167 -2.81 -19.39 3.38
C ILE A 167 -3.28 -19.40 4.84
N PRO A 168 -2.58 -20.04 5.81
CA PRO A 168 -3.02 -20.03 7.20
C PRO A 168 -3.00 -18.61 7.80
N LEU A 169 -2.05 -17.76 7.39
CA LEU A 169 -2.00 -16.36 7.83
C LEU A 169 -3.24 -15.59 7.38
N SER A 170 -3.70 -15.80 6.15
CA SER A 170 -4.91 -15.17 5.60
C SER A 170 -6.18 -15.58 6.37
N VAL A 171 -6.30 -16.85 6.78
CA VAL A 171 -7.42 -17.34 7.59
C VAL A 171 -7.45 -16.68 8.98
N ILE A 172 -6.29 -16.58 9.64
CA ILE A 172 -6.17 -15.91 10.93
C ILE A 172 -6.50 -14.43 10.78
N TYR A 173 -5.94 -13.77 9.77
CA TYR A 173 -6.19 -12.37 9.48
C TYR A 173 -7.69 -12.10 9.24
N TYR A 174 -8.35 -12.95 8.45
CA TYR A 174 -9.79 -12.82 8.18
C TYR A 174 -10.63 -12.96 9.46
N SER A 175 -10.27 -13.91 10.33
CA SER A 175 -10.95 -14.13 11.61
C SER A 175 -10.83 -12.91 12.53
N ILE A 176 -9.61 -12.38 12.68
CA ILE A 176 -9.34 -11.16 13.46
C ILE A 176 -10.07 -9.97 12.85
N GLN A 177 -10.00 -9.82 11.53
CA GLN A 177 -10.61 -8.67 10.86
C GLN A 177 -12.13 -8.69 10.96
N ASN A 178 -12.77 -9.86 10.92
CA ASN A 178 -14.20 -9.97 11.18
C ASN A 178 -14.50 -9.46 12.60
N TYR A 179 -13.86 -10.03 13.63
CA TYR A 179 -14.08 -9.61 15.02
C TYR A 179 -13.84 -8.10 15.25
N TYR A 180 -12.77 -7.58 14.64
CA TYR A 180 -12.46 -6.15 14.67
C TYR A 180 -13.58 -5.31 14.05
N ARG A 181 -14.10 -5.68 12.86
CA ARG A 181 -15.21 -4.94 12.22
C ARG A 181 -16.45 -4.88 13.10
N TRP A 182 -16.83 -5.98 13.76
CA TRP A 182 -17.96 -6.01 14.69
C TRP A 182 -17.71 -5.06 15.87
N THR A 183 -16.54 -5.20 16.51
CA THR A 183 -16.16 -4.38 17.67
C THR A 183 -16.05 -2.90 17.33
N SER A 184 -15.46 -2.54 16.19
CA SER A 184 -15.31 -1.14 15.76
C SER A 184 -16.66 -0.48 15.47
N ARG A 185 -17.61 -1.20 14.88
CA ARG A 185 -18.97 -0.69 14.66
C ARG A 185 -19.64 -0.39 16.00
N GLU A 186 -19.51 -1.30 16.95
CA GLU A 186 -20.10 -1.14 18.27
C GLU A 186 -19.42 -0.03 19.07
N LEU A 187 -18.09 0.07 19.03
CA LEU A 187 -17.35 1.19 19.64
C LEU A 187 -17.76 2.54 19.04
N LYS A 188 -17.95 2.61 17.71
CA LYS A 188 -18.40 3.84 17.04
C LYS A 188 -19.85 4.19 17.41
N ARG A 189 -20.70 3.18 17.64
CA ARG A 189 -22.06 3.36 18.16
C ARG A 189 -22.01 3.89 19.60
N LEU A 190 -21.22 3.26 20.46
CA LEU A 190 -21.06 3.65 21.85
C LEU A 190 -20.48 5.05 21.99
N SER A 191 -19.47 5.42 21.18
CA SER A 191 -18.94 6.77 21.16
C SER A 191 -19.99 7.78 20.72
N SER A 192 -20.76 7.50 19.66
CA SER A 192 -21.85 8.38 19.22
C SER A 192 -22.94 8.56 20.30
N VAL A 193 -23.38 7.46 20.93
CA VAL A 193 -24.44 7.47 21.96
C VAL A 193 -23.97 8.16 23.26
N SER A 194 -22.70 8.03 23.63
CA SER A 194 -22.14 8.65 24.84
C SER A 194 -21.81 10.14 24.65
N LEU A 195 -21.34 10.55 23.46
CA LEU A 195 -21.01 11.96 23.19
C LEU A 195 -22.24 12.84 22.99
N SER A 196 -23.33 12.33 22.41
CA SER A 196 -24.56 13.10 22.18
C SER A 196 -25.10 13.80 23.45
N PRO A 197 -25.36 13.11 24.57
CA PRO A 197 -25.87 13.75 25.79
C PRO A 197 -24.85 14.69 26.42
N LEU A 198 -23.55 14.44 26.27
CA LEU A 198 -22.49 15.31 26.78
C LEU A 198 -22.52 16.68 26.10
N TYR A 199 -22.63 16.71 24.76
CA TYR A 199 -22.77 17.96 24.00
C TYR A 199 -24.06 18.70 24.35
N THR A 200 -25.18 17.99 24.48
CA THR A 200 -26.46 18.59 24.87
C THR A 200 -26.36 19.21 26.27
N HIS A 201 -25.80 18.49 27.24
CA HIS A 201 -25.65 18.98 28.62
C HIS A 201 -24.71 20.18 28.70
N CYS A 202 -23.54 20.14 28.06
CA CYS A 202 -22.65 21.29 27.98
C CYS A 202 -23.33 22.51 27.37
N LYS A 203 -24.06 22.32 26.25
CA LYS A 203 -24.82 23.40 25.61
C LYS A 203 -25.86 24.00 26.57
N LEU A 204 -26.60 23.15 27.28
CA LEU A 204 -27.65 23.54 28.22
C LEU A 204 -27.09 24.29 29.43
N VAL A 205 -25.96 23.84 29.99
CA VAL A 205 -25.24 24.54 31.06
C VAL A 205 -24.78 25.92 30.57
N PHE A 206 -24.18 26.01 29.38
CA PHE A 206 -23.75 27.30 28.83
C PHE A 206 -24.92 28.27 28.62
N THR A 207 -26.05 27.81 28.08
CA THR A 207 -27.22 28.68 27.88
C THR A 207 -27.81 29.14 29.21
N THR A 208 -27.94 28.25 30.20
CA THR A 208 -28.49 28.62 31.51
C THR A 208 -27.59 29.61 32.24
N LEU A 209 -26.27 29.45 32.18
CA LEU A 209 -25.33 30.42 32.75
C LEU A 209 -25.40 31.77 32.06
N ARG A 210 -25.48 31.79 30.72
CA ARG A 210 -25.66 33.02 29.94
C ARG A 210 -26.96 33.74 30.27
N ASP A 211 -28.06 33.00 30.41
CA ASP A 211 -29.37 33.56 30.72
C ASP A 211 -29.41 34.08 32.17
N LYS A 212 -28.77 33.36 33.12
CA LYS A 212 -28.58 33.86 34.49
C LYS A 212 -27.79 35.17 34.52
N ALA A 213 -26.69 35.27 33.76
CA ALA A 213 -25.85 36.47 33.70
C ALA A 213 -26.61 37.68 33.13
N LYS A 214 -27.40 37.48 32.06
CA LYS A 214 -28.29 38.52 31.51
C LYS A 214 -29.35 38.97 32.52
N ASN A 215 -30.01 38.03 33.19
CA ASN A 215 -31.02 38.36 34.19
C ASN A 215 -30.44 39.15 35.38
N SER A 216 -29.25 38.78 35.87
CA SER A 216 -28.62 39.55 36.95
C SER A 216 -28.27 40.98 36.54
N ALA A 217 -27.80 41.18 35.31
CA ALA A 217 -27.51 42.53 34.80
C ALA A 217 -28.78 43.38 34.71
N PHE A 218 -29.87 42.79 34.18
CA PHE A 218 -31.17 43.46 34.07
C PHE A 218 -31.77 43.82 35.43
N THR A 219 -31.67 42.93 36.44
CA THR A 219 -32.17 43.23 37.79
C THR A 219 -31.42 44.37 38.48
N THR A 220 -30.12 44.53 38.20
CA THR A 220 -29.32 45.63 38.72
C THR A 220 -29.74 46.96 38.07
N GLU A 221 -29.95 46.95 36.75
CA GLU A 221 -30.43 48.14 36.01
C GLU A 221 -31.82 48.59 36.48
N LEU A 222 -32.75 47.65 36.68
CA LEU A 222 -34.08 47.96 37.20
C LEU A 222 -34.03 48.55 38.62
N ARG A 223 -33.15 48.02 39.48
CA ARG A 223 -32.96 48.55 40.83
C ARG A 223 -32.42 49.98 40.78
N GLU A 224 -31.40 50.26 39.96
CA GLU A 224 -30.88 51.63 39.78
C GLU A 224 -31.97 52.61 39.32
N LYS A 225 -32.79 52.23 38.32
CA LYS A 225 -33.87 53.10 37.82
C LYS A 225 -34.96 53.36 38.87
N LEU A 226 -35.27 52.38 39.73
CA LEU A 226 -36.27 52.54 40.79
C LEU A 226 -35.79 53.44 41.93
N PHE A 227 -34.50 53.41 42.29
CA PHE A 227 -33.93 54.28 43.34
C PHE A 227 -33.81 55.75 42.90
N ILE A 228 -33.70 56.05 41.61
CA ILE A 228 -33.63 57.43 41.09
C ILE A 228 -35.04 58.08 40.98
N SER A 229 -36.10 57.27 40.99
CA SER A 229 -37.49 57.74 40.83
C SER A 229 -38.26 57.95 42.14
N SER A 230 -37.67 57.63 43.30
CA SER A 230 -38.24 57.91 44.64
C SER A 230 -37.54 59.09 45.29
#